data_AF-T1BKU2-F1
#
_entry.id   AF-T1BKU2-F1
#
_cell.length_a   1.000
_cell.length_b   1.000
_cell.length_c   1.000
_cell.angle_alpha   90.00
_cell.angle_beta   90.00
_cell.angle_gamma   90.00
#
_symmetry.space_group_name_H-M   'P 1'
#
loop_
_entity.id
_entity.type
_entity.pdbx_description
1 polymer ?
#
loop_
_entity_poly.entity_id
_entity_poly.type
_entity_poly.pdbx_seq_one_letter_code
_entity_poly.pdbx_strand_id
1 'polypeptide(L)' 'MIRVNQEALKPLASKYVWWKTPEDAVSMPERVIAQVMNIGDYLDVQTLATQVGDDVLREVLTHAGGGSVQ' A
#
# COMPACT_ATOMS: atom_id res chain seq x y z
N MET A 1 -1.53 9.44 -10.01
CA MET A 1 -0.23 8.73 -10.01
C MET A 1 0.49 9.11 -8.73
N ILE A 2 0.29 8.30 -7.69
CA ILE A 2 0.96 8.48 -6.41
C ILE A 2 2.45 8.27 -6.60
N ARG A 3 3.26 9.26 -6.22
CA ARG A 3 4.73 9.12 -6.18
C ARG A 3 5.15 8.69 -4.78
N VAL A 4 5.39 7.40 -4.61
CA VAL A 4 5.91 6.80 -3.38
C VAL A 4 7.25 6.13 -3.62
N ASN A 5 8.11 6.15 -2.60
CA ASN A 5 9.39 5.46 -2.65
C ASN A 5 9.16 3.94 -2.69
N GLN A 6 9.41 3.33 -3.86
CA GLN A 6 9.23 1.89 -4.04
C GLN A 6 10.13 1.05 -3.13
N GLU A 7 11.34 1.53 -2.81
CA GLU A 7 12.25 0.80 -1.92
C GLU A 7 11.71 0.73 -0.49
N ALA A 8 11.03 1.78 -0.04
CA ALA A 8 10.36 1.81 1.26
C ALA A 8 9.19 0.82 1.34
N LEU A 9 8.58 0.47 0.20
CA LEU A 9 7.45 -0.46 0.13
C LEU A 9 7.88 -1.92 -0.05
N LYS A 10 9.12 -2.22 -0.46
CA LYS A 10 9.59 -3.60 -0.68
C LYS A 10 9.44 -4.51 0.55
N PRO A 11 9.74 -4.09 1.79
CA PRO A 11 9.56 -4.95 2.96
C PRO A 11 8.09 -5.32 3.17
N LEU A 12 7.19 -4.34 3.01
CA LEU A 12 5.74 -4.53 3.14
C LEU A 12 5.19 -5.38 1.98
N ALA A 13 5.67 -5.16 0.77
CA ALA A 13 5.33 -5.95 -0.40
C ALA A 13 5.72 -7.42 -0.22
N SER A 14 6.92 -7.70 0.31
CA SER A 14 7.36 -9.06 0.60
C SER A 14 6.52 -9.73 1.70
N LYS A 15 6.05 -8.95 2.68
CA LYS A 15 5.25 -9.46 3.81
C LYS A 15 3.80 -9.73 3.41
N TYR A 16 3.19 -8.85 2.61
CA TYR A 16 1.76 -8.84 2.34
C TYR A 16 1.37 -9.30 0.93
N VAL A 17 2.30 -9.37 -0.02
CA VAL A 17 2.07 -9.79 -1.40
C VAL A 17 2.93 -11.01 -1.73
N TRP A 18 2.75 -12.10 -0.98
CA TRP A 18 3.59 -13.31 -1.08
C TRP A 18 3.46 -14.08 -2.42
N TRP A 19 2.41 -13.81 -3.20
CA TRP A 19 2.18 -14.43 -4.51
C TRP A 19 2.89 -13.70 -5.67
N LYS A 20 3.67 -12.66 -5.38
CA LYS A 20 4.50 -11.92 -6.34
C LYS A 20 5.89 -11.67 -5.75
N THR A 21 6.85 -11.35 -6.62
CA THR A 21 8.13 -10.79 -6.14
C THR A 21 7.91 -9.40 -5.56
N PRO A 22 8.71 -8.96 -4.58
CA PRO A 22 8.64 -7.60 -4.06
C PRO A 22 8.81 -6.54 -5.17
N GLU A 23 9.66 -6.79 -6.16
CA GLU A 23 9.90 -5.91 -7.31
C GLU A 23 8.63 -5.72 -8.17
N ASP A 24 7.91 -6.81 -8.46
CA ASP A 24 6.67 -6.76 -9.22
C ASP A 24 5.55 -6.10 -8.41
N ALA A 25 5.50 -6.35 -7.10
CA ALA A 25 4.48 -5.80 -6.22
C ALA A 25 4.62 -4.27 -6.08
N VAL A 26 5.82 -3.73 -5.90
CA VAL A 26 6.04 -2.28 -5.78
C VAL A 26 5.86 -1.51 -7.10
N SER A 27 5.77 -2.22 -8.24
CA SER A 27 5.34 -1.63 -9.51
C SER A 27 3.86 -1.21 -9.48
N MET A 28 3.08 -1.73 -8.52
CA MET A 28 1.68 -1.35 -8.25
C MET A 28 1.56 -0.88 -6.78
N PRO A 29 2.10 0.29 -6.42
CA PRO A 29 2.22 0.72 -5.03
C PRO A 29 0.86 0.84 -4.32
N GLU A 30 -0.17 1.30 -5.03
CA GLU A 30 -1.55 1.40 -4.51
C GLU A 30 -2.07 0.06 -3.99
N ARG A 31 -1.72 -1.05 -4.66
CA ARG A 31 -2.13 -2.40 -4.25
C ARG A 31 -1.38 -2.85 -3.00
N VAL A 32 -0.10 -2.54 -2.89
CA VAL A 32 0.70 -2.83 -1.69
C VAL A 32 0.13 -2.06 -0.51
N ILE A 33 -0.12 -0.76 -0.69
CA ILE A 33 -0.74 0.11 0.33
C ILE A 33 -2.09 -0.47 0.76
N ALA A 34 -2.97 -0.80 -0.18
CA ALA A 34 -4.28 -1.38 0.13
C ALA A 34 -4.18 -2.72 0.89
N GLN A 35 -3.21 -3.58 0.56
CA GLN A 35 -2.99 -4.83 1.30
C GLN A 35 -2.55 -4.57 2.74
N VAL A 36 -1.59 -3.68 2.94
CA VAL A 36 -1.13 -3.29 4.29
C VAL A 36 -2.28 -2.67 5.09
N MET A 37 -3.12 -1.83 4.48
CA MET A 37 -4.27 -1.23 5.16
C MET A 37 -5.39 -2.23 5.46
N ASN A 38 -5.53 -3.29 4.66
CA ASN A 38 -6.61 -4.27 4.81
C ASN A 38 -6.28 -5.38 5.82
N ILE A 39 -5.03 -5.87 5.83
CA ILE A 39 -4.62 -7.03 6.64
C ILE A 39 -3.36 -6.79 7.48
N GLY A 40 -2.80 -5.58 7.44
CA GLY A 40 -1.59 -5.24 8.18
C GLY A 40 -1.81 -4.96 9.65
N ASP A 41 -0.75 -5.10 10.43
CA ASP A 41 -0.73 -4.75 11.85
C ASP A 41 -0.56 -3.23 12.05
N TYR A 42 -0.77 -2.77 13.28
CA TYR A 42 -0.68 -1.34 13.62
C TYR A 42 0.69 -0.74 13.28
N LEU A 43 1.78 -1.49 13.50
CA LEU A 43 3.13 -0.99 13.25
C LEU A 43 3.40 -0.86 11.75
N ASP A 44 2.91 -1.79 10.94
CA ASP A 44 3.05 -1.70 9.50
C ASP A 44 2.23 -0.57 8.91
N VAL A 45 0.99 -0.37 9.38
CA VAL A 45 0.15 0.75 8.95
C VAL A 45 0.76 2.09 9.37
N GLN A 46 1.29 2.19 10.60
CA GLN A 46 1.97 3.40 11.06
C GLN A 46 3.25 3.66 10.25
N THR A 47 4.06 2.63 9.99
CA THR A 47 5.27 2.73 9.16
C THR A 47 4.90 3.18 7.76
N LEU A 48 3.85 2.60 7.17
CA LEU A 48 3.37 3.00 5.86
C LEU A 48 2.95 4.47 5.84
N ALA A 49 2.17 4.93 6.83
CA ALA A 49 1.74 6.31 6.96
C ALA A 49 2.92 7.28 7.03
N THR A 50 3.97 6.95 7.80
CA THR A 50 5.18 7.79 7.87
C THR A 50 5.95 7.89 6.56
N GLN A 51 5.82 6.89 5.68
CA GLN A 51 6.58 6.81 4.43
C GLN A 51 5.82 7.43 3.25
N VAL A 52 4.49 7.28 3.21
CA VAL A 52 3.66 7.71 2.06
C VAL A 52 2.87 8.98 2.35
N GLY A 53 2.64 9.31 3.62
CA GLY A 53 1.81 10.42 4.06
C GLY A 53 0.31 10.12 4.01
N ASP A 54 -0.43 10.83 4.84
CA ASP A 54 -1.87 10.61 5.05
C ASP A 54 -2.70 10.89 3.79
N ASP A 55 -2.28 11.84 2.95
CA ASP A 55 -2.97 12.18 1.69
C ASP A 55 -2.98 11.01 0.71
N VAL A 56 -1.84 10.30 0.61
CA VAL A 56 -1.70 9.11 -0.23
C VAL A 56 -2.56 7.97 0.31
N LEU A 57 -2.56 7.74 1.62
CA LEU A 57 -3.42 6.72 2.23
C LEU A 57 -4.90 7.01 1.95
N ARG A 58 -5.32 8.27 2.06
CA ARG A 58 -6.69 8.70 1.76
C ARG A 58 -7.03 8.48 0.29
N GLU A 59 -6.13 8.83 -0.63
CA GLU A 59 -6.33 8.61 -2.06
C GLU A 59 -6.46 7.12 -2.38
N VAL A 60 -5.58 6.28 -1.82
CA VAL A 60 -5.64 4.83 -2.00
C VAL A 60 -6.92 4.25 -1.41
N LEU A 61 -7.35 4.64 -0.22
CA LEU A 61 -8.62 4.16 0.35
C LEU A 61 -9.83 4.58 -0.49
N THR A 62 -9.79 5.79 -1.05
CA THR A 62 -10.87 6.32 -1.91
C THR A 62 -10.96 5.56 -3.23
N HIS A 63 -9.83 5.14 -3.80
CA HIS A 63 -9.77 4.44 -5.09
C HIS A 63 -9.73 2.91 -4.97
N ALA A 64 -9.24 2.36 -3.85
CA ALA A 64 -9.22 0.92 -3.57
C ALA A 64 -10.63 0.36 -3.31
N GLY A 65 -11.63 1.24 -3.22
CA GLY A 65 -13.04 0.92 -3.28
C GLY A 65 -13.45 0.35 -4.64
N GLY A 66 -13.25 -0.96 -4.81
CA GLY A 66 -14.18 -1.82 -5.56
C GLY A 66 -15.53 -1.98 -4.84
N GLY A 67 -15.96 -0.96 -4.09
CA GLY A 67 -17.29 -0.79 -3.55
C GLY A 67 -17.81 0.53 -4.10
N SER A 68 -18.47 0.46 -5.25
CA SER A 68 -19.23 1.56 -5.80
C SER A 68 -20.19 2.08 -4.74
N VAL A 69 -19.99 3.33 -4.29
CA VAL A 69 -21.11 4.18 -3.91
C VAL A 69 -21.58 4.85 -5.19
N GLN A 70 -22.49 4.17 -5.88
CA GLN A 70 -23.41 4.78 -6.84
C GLN A 70 -24.81 4.69 -6.23
#